data_AF-A0AAV8UMV1-F1
#
_entry.id   AF-A0AAV8UMV1-F1
#
_cell.length_a   1.000
_cell.length_b   1.000
_cell.length_c   1.000
_cell.angle_alpha   90.00
_cell.angle_beta   90.00
_cell.angle_gamma   90.00
#
_symmetry.space_group_name_H-M   'P 1'
#
loop_
_entity.id
_entity.type
_entity.pdbx_description
1 polymer ?
#
loop_
_entity_poly.entity_id
_entity_poly.type
_entity_poly.pdbx_seq_one_letter_code
_entity_poly.pdbx_strand_id
1 'polypeptide(L)'
;MVRTRSRGVIATAEGSRPVKKKENSSGSGPSAELESKHDAVSEEKTNVSEEQRYFLMKSEGESRIVAGQEVKFSIADLENMPEQTSHWDGVRNYQARNIMREMKKGDFAFFYHSNCKPAGIVGLVTVVEEAYPDHTQFDEKNLYYDSKSTPEDPRWFMVDVKLVRRLKRLISLDELKEFKQDKLKSMMLLNNTRVSVQRVSKQEWEFIVGLEDQEVPEKNPTQKKRKTKQ
;
A
#
# COMPACT_ATOMS: atom_id res chain seq x y z
N MET A 1 -57.38 13.00 21.88
CA MET A 1 -58.33 12.83 23.01
C MET A 1 -58.61 11.33 23.06
N VAL A 2 -58.36 10.57 24.13
CA VAL A 2 -58.50 10.82 25.59
C VAL A 2 -57.16 10.64 26.35
N ARG A 3 -57.12 10.95 27.67
CA ARG A 3 -55.98 10.81 28.60
C ARG A 3 -56.28 9.81 29.73
N THR A 4 -55.28 9.02 30.13
CA THR A 4 -55.06 8.45 31.49
C THR A 4 -53.57 8.01 31.54
N ARG A 5 -52.68 8.29 32.52
CA ARG A 5 -52.71 8.55 33.98
C ARG A 5 -53.20 7.32 34.79
N SER A 6 -52.51 6.80 35.82
CA SER A 6 -51.50 7.41 36.74
C SER A 6 -50.51 6.38 37.37
N ARG A 7 -49.41 6.88 37.98
CA ARG A 7 -48.73 6.51 39.28
C ARG A 7 -48.67 5.04 39.76
N GLY A 8 -47.63 4.54 40.44
CA GLY A 8 -46.33 5.12 40.86
C GLY A 8 -46.04 5.07 42.38
N VAL A 9 -44.90 4.47 42.79
CA VAL A 9 -44.29 4.37 44.14
C VAL A 9 -42.76 4.27 43.90
N ILE A 10 -41.77 4.97 44.49
CA ILE A 10 -41.47 5.46 45.86
C ILE A 10 -41.00 4.31 46.78
N ALA A 11 -39.89 4.35 47.54
CA ALA A 11 -38.70 5.24 47.59
C ALA A 11 -37.41 4.38 47.40
N THR A 12 -36.20 4.47 48.00
CA THR A 12 -35.49 5.27 49.06
C THR A 12 -33.96 5.02 48.83
N ALA A 13 -32.92 5.63 49.42
CA ALA A 13 -32.72 6.66 50.45
C ALA A 13 -31.42 7.47 50.17
N GLU A 14 -30.55 7.74 51.17
CA GLU A 14 -29.40 8.67 51.12
C GLU A 14 -28.16 8.15 51.90
N GLY A 15 -27.02 8.85 51.78
CA GLY A 15 -25.84 8.72 52.67
C GLY A 15 -24.68 9.65 52.27
N SER A 16 -24.09 10.39 53.21
CA SER A 16 -23.06 11.40 52.87
C SER A 16 -22.07 11.77 53.98
N ARG A 17 -20.77 11.87 53.60
CA ARG A 17 -19.69 12.65 54.26
C ARG A 17 -19.24 12.09 55.66
N PRO A 18 -18.08 12.51 56.25
CA PRO A 18 -17.32 13.76 56.04
C PRO A 18 -15.79 13.65 55.86
N VAL A 19 -15.12 14.81 55.88
CA VAL A 19 -13.68 15.07 55.66
C VAL A 19 -12.98 15.42 56.99
N LYS A 20 -11.66 15.17 57.11
CA LYS A 20 -10.78 15.87 58.07
C LYS A 20 -9.32 15.98 57.60
N LYS A 21 -8.66 17.10 57.95
CA LYS A 21 -7.20 17.37 57.87
C LYS A 21 -6.58 17.36 59.27
N LYS A 22 -5.26 17.13 59.37
CA LYS A 22 -4.23 17.63 60.33
C LYS A 22 -2.98 16.70 60.25
N GLU A 23 -1.78 17.01 60.75
CA GLU A 23 -0.91 18.22 60.79
C GLU A 23 0.49 17.77 61.31
N ASN A 24 1.51 18.65 61.32
CA ASN A 24 2.94 18.27 61.45
C ASN A 24 3.44 17.84 62.85
N SER A 25 4.53 17.07 62.86
CA SER A 25 5.61 17.04 63.89
C SER A 25 6.93 16.53 63.25
N SER A 26 7.88 17.39 62.87
CA SER A 26 9.01 17.90 63.67
C SER A 26 10.18 16.91 63.87
N GLY A 27 11.34 17.21 63.26
CA GLY A 27 12.63 16.53 63.46
C GLY A 27 13.77 17.33 62.80
N SER A 28 14.97 17.33 63.41
CA SER A 28 16.08 18.26 63.08
C SER A 28 17.15 17.65 62.17
N GLY A 29 17.96 18.50 61.51
CA GLY A 29 19.10 18.11 60.65
C GLY A 29 20.39 17.73 61.41
N PRO A 30 21.61 17.83 60.83
CA PRO A 30 22.01 18.71 59.71
C PRO A 30 22.79 18.03 58.55
N SER A 31 23.26 18.89 57.63
CA SER A 31 24.21 18.75 56.52
C SER A 31 25.04 17.47 56.33
N ALA A 32 25.06 16.99 55.08
CA ALA A 32 26.25 16.45 54.41
C ALA A 32 26.16 16.73 52.90
N GLU A 33 27.19 17.35 52.32
CA GLU A 33 27.38 17.40 50.86
C GLU A 33 28.06 16.09 50.42
N LEU A 34 27.61 15.50 49.31
CA LEU A 34 28.32 14.42 48.63
C LEU A 34 27.89 14.37 47.16
N GLU A 35 28.88 14.42 46.26
CA GLU A 35 28.67 14.39 44.81
C GLU A 35 28.21 12.98 44.36
N SER A 36 27.17 12.90 43.53
CA SER A 36 26.88 11.71 42.73
C SER A 36 26.88 12.08 41.25
N LYS A 37 27.91 11.63 40.52
CA LYS A 37 28.09 11.89 39.09
C LYS A 37 27.32 10.86 38.27
N HIS A 38 26.63 11.32 37.22
CA HIS A 38 25.87 10.50 36.26
C HIS A 38 24.66 9.78 36.91
N ASP A 39 23.55 9.51 36.22
CA ASP A 39 23.35 9.50 34.76
C ASP A 39 22.43 10.63 34.25
N ALA A 40 22.90 11.32 33.21
CA ALA A 40 22.01 12.03 32.31
C ALA A 40 21.48 11.01 31.29
N VAL A 41 20.29 10.45 31.54
CA VAL A 41 19.58 9.64 30.53
C VAL A 41 19.13 10.60 29.42
N SER A 42 19.99 10.77 28.42
CA SER A 42 19.66 11.48 27.20
C SER A 42 18.54 10.72 26.49
N GLU A 43 17.42 11.39 26.25
CA GLU A 43 16.42 10.91 25.30
C GLU A 43 17.06 10.84 23.91
N GLU A 44 17.60 9.66 23.56
CA GLU A 44 17.90 9.35 22.17
C GLU A 44 16.59 9.37 21.39
N LYS A 45 16.30 10.53 20.80
CA LYS A 45 15.34 10.66 19.72
C LYS A 45 15.89 9.86 18.56
N THR A 46 15.55 8.57 18.56
CA THR A 46 15.74 7.67 17.42
C THR A 46 14.98 8.28 16.26
N ASN A 47 15.70 9.04 15.44
CA ASN A 47 15.19 9.63 14.22
C ASN A 47 15.03 8.50 13.20
N VAL A 48 14.02 7.67 13.41
CA VAL A 48 13.60 6.62 12.50
C VAL A 48 13.04 7.32 11.27
N SER A 49 13.93 7.71 10.37
CA SER A 49 13.58 8.03 8.99
C SER A 49 12.85 6.81 8.43
N GLU A 50 11.55 6.96 8.16
CA GLU A 50 10.76 5.86 7.59
C GLU A 50 11.44 5.41 6.29
N GLU A 51 11.95 4.17 6.26
CA GLU A 51 12.71 3.72 5.10
C GLU A 51 11.79 3.69 3.88
N GLN A 52 12.22 4.36 2.80
CA GLN A 52 11.47 4.46 1.55
C GLN A 52 11.05 3.07 1.07
N ARG A 53 9.74 2.83 0.96
CA ARG A 53 9.19 1.57 0.47
C ARG A 53 8.85 1.65 -1.00
N TYR A 54 8.87 0.48 -1.62
CA TYR A 54 8.77 0.28 -3.06
C TYR A 54 7.77 -0.82 -3.39
N PHE A 55 7.01 -0.62 -4.45
CA PHE A 55 5.94 -1.50 -4.89
C PHE A 55 5.96 -1.70 -6.41
N LEU A 56 5.13 -2.62 -6.90
CA LEU A 56 4.81 -2.77 -8.31
C LEU A 56 3.29 -2.92 -8.46
N MET A 57 2.70 -2.13 -9.36
CA MET A 57 1.26 -2.07 -9.58
C MET A 57 0.97 -2.36 -11.05
N LYS A 58 0.19 -3.42 -11.31
CA LYS A 58 -0.12 -3.90 -12.66
C LYS A 58 -1.42 -3.30 -13.17
N SER A 59 -1.36 -2.72 -14.36
CA SER A 59 -2.52 -2.27 -15.13
C SER A 59 -2.49 -2.88 -16.55
N GLU A 60 -3.59 -2.81 -17.28
CA GLU A 60 -3.71 -3.32 -18.65
C GLU A 60 -3.21 -2.28 -19.66
N GLY A 61 -2.17 -2.61 -20.42
CA GLY A 61 -1.55 -1.68 -21.39
C GLY A 61 -2.26 -1.60 -22.74
N GLU A 62 -3.01 -2.65 -23.11
CA GLU A 62 -3.76 -2.78 -24.37
C GLU A 62 -5.26 -2.90 -24.10
N SER A 63 -6.08 -2.55 -25.10
CA SER A 63 -7.55 -2.61 -25.01
C SER A 63 -8.06 -4.04 -24.82
N ARG A 64 -8.76 -4.28 -23.71
CA ARG A 64 -9.48 -5.53 -23.43
C ARG A 64 -10.85 -5.22 -22.86
N ILE A 65 -11.86 -5.92 -23.36
CA ILE A 65 -13.24 -5.86 -22.85
C ILE A 65 -13.48 -7.02 -21.88
N VAL A 66 -14.10 -6.74 -20.73
CA VAL A 66 -14.52 -7.71 -19.71
C VAL A 66 -15.94 -7.35 -19.27
N ALA A 67 -16.87 -8.30 -19.34
CA ALA A 67 -18.29 -8.09 -19.06
C ALA A 67 -18.93 -6.85 -19.76
N GLY A 68 -18.42 -6.48 -20.95
CA GLY A 68 -18.87 -5.33 -21.73
C GLY A 68 -18.18 -3.99 -21.41
N GLN A 69 -17.28 -3.95 -20.42
CA GLN A 69 -16.51 -2.75 -20.03
C GLN A 69 -15.04 -2.88 -20.47
N GLU A 70 -14.41 -1.78 -20.89
CA GLU A 70 -12.98 -1.74 -21.17
C GLU A 70 -12.16 -1.60 -19.88
N VAL A 71 -11.08 -2.37 -19.76
CA VAL A 71 -10.20 -2.38 -18.56
C VAL A 71 -8.81 -1.79 -18.81
N LYS A 72 -8.59 -1.14 -19.96
CA LYS A 72 -7.32 -0.52 -20.32
C LYS A 72 -7.07 0.73 -19.47
N PHE A 73 -5.92 0.78 -18.80
CA PHE A 73 -5.41 2.01 -18.19
C PHE A 73 -3.88 2.02 -18.29
N SER A 74 -3.37 2.57 -19.38
CA SER A 74 -1.94 2.67 -19.68
C SER A 74 -1.31 3.88 -18.97
N ILE A 75 0.02 3.98 -19.03
CA ILE A 75 0.73 5.14 -18.45
C ILE A 75 0.48 6.42 -19.25
N ALA A 76 0.11 6.30 -20.53
CA ALA A 76 -0.34 7.44 -21.34
C ALA A 76 -1.72 7.92 -20.89
N ASP A 77 -2.58 7.03 -20.38
CA ASP A 77 -3.90 7.43 -19.88
C ASP A 77 -3.74 8.16 -18.52
N LEU A 78 -2.84 7.69 -17.64
CA LEU A 78 -2.46 8.41 -16.41
C LEU A 78 -1.80 9.78 -16.70
N GLU A 79 -0.94 9.87 -17.72
CA GLU A 79 -0.30 11.14 -18.13
C GLU A 79 -1.28 12.24 -18.54
N ASN A 80 -2.45 11.85 -19.04
CA ASN A 80 -3.53 12.75 -19.48
C ASN A 80 -4.60 13.00 -18.39
N MET A 81 -4.49 12.37 -17.22
CA MET A 81 -5.39 12.66 -16.09
C MET A 81 -5.09 14.03 -15.47
N PRO A 82 -6.08 14.68 -14.83
CA PRO A 82 -5.85 15.87 -14.01
C PRO A 82 -4.71 15.67 -13.01
N GLU A 83 -3.78 16.62 -12.98
CA GLU A 83 -2.53 16.56 -12.22
C GLU A 83 -1.65 15.31 -12.43
N GLN A 84 -1.92 14.49 -13.45
CA GLN A 84 -1.33 13.18 -13.67
C GLN A 84 -1.56 12.19 -12.50
N THR A 85 -2.72 12.31 -11.85
CA THR A 85 -3.14 11.52 -10.68
C THR A 85 -4.37 10.67 -11.01
N SER A 86 -4.44 9.44 -10.49
CA SER A 86 -5.64 8.59 -10.57
C SER A 86 -5.77 7.70 -9.34
N HIS A 87 -7.01 7.34 -8.99
CA HIS A 87 -7.27 6.20 -8.11
C HIS A 87 -6.85 4.88 -8.77
N TRP A 88 -6.55 3.88 -7.96
CA TRP A 88 -6.18 2.52 -8.38
C TRP A 88 -7.23 1.49 -7.94
N ASP A 89 -8.39 1.54 -8.60
CA ASP A 89 -9.57 0.72 -8.31
C ASP A 89 -9.43 -0.74 -8.78
N GLY A 90 -10.54 -1.49 -8.77
CA GLY A 90 -10.65 -2.81 -9.40
C GLY A 90 -9.85 -3.93 -8.75
N VAL A 91 -9.10 -3.65 -7.67
CA VAL A 91 -8.33 -4.67 -6.93
C VAL A 91 -9.28 -5.59 -6.17
N ARG A 92 -9.55 -6.77 -6.76
CA ARG A 92 -10.39 -7.85 -6.19
C ARG A 92 -9.58 -9.08 -5.73
N ASN A 93 -8.35 -8.85 -5.28
CA ASN A 93 -7.47 -9.88 -4.70
C ASN A 93 -7.07 -9.50 -3.28
N TYR A 94 -7.36 -10.36 -2.29
CA TYR A 94 -7.10 -10.09 -0.88
C TYR A 94 -5.63 -9.81 -0.53
N GLN A 95 -4.68 -10.48 -1.21
CA GLN A 95 -3.25 -10.24 -0.98
C GLN A 95 -2.83 -8.87 -1.54
N ALA A 96 -3.27 -8.52 -2.75
CA ALA A 96 -3.02 -7.21 -3.35
C ALA A 96 -3.64 -6.07 -2.51
N ARG A 97 -4.90 -6.24 -2.07
CA ARG A 97 -5.59 -5.31 -1.18
C ARG A 97 -4.85 -5.10 0.14
N ASN A 98 -4.36 -6.18 0.77
CA ASN A 98 -3.64 -6.07 2.03
C ASN A 98 -2.29 -5.34 1.86
N ILE A 99 -1.54 -5.63 0.77
CA ILE A 99 -0.31 -4.91 0.43
C ILE A 99 -0.58 -3.43 0.17
N MET A 100 -1.67 -3.10 -0.53
CA MET A 100 -2.08 -1.72 -0.78
C MET A 100 -2.45 -0.98 0.51
N ARG A 101 -3.09 -1.65 1.48
CA ARG A 101 -3.40 -1.08 2.81
C ARG A 101 -2.18 -0.81 3.71
N GLU A 102 -0.99 -1.20 3.28
CA GLU A 102 0.27 -0.87 3.95
C GLU A 102 0.95 0.37 3.34
N MET A 103 0.49 0.84 2.17
CA MET A 103 1.06 2.00 1.49
C MET A 103 0.86 3.30 2.28
N LYS A 104 1.84 4.20 2.19
CA LYS A 104 1.83 5.56 2.76
C LYS A 104 2.13 6.60 1.69
N LYS A 105 1.73 7.84 1.93
CA LYS A 105 2.01 8.96 1.02
C LYS A 105 3.52 9.12 0.84
N GLY A 106 3.98 9.23 -0.40
CA GLY A 106 5.41 9.26 -0.74
C GLY A 106 6.06 7.88 -0.98
N ASP A 107 5.36 6.75 -0.77
CA ASP A 107 5.83 5.46 -1.31
C ASP A 107 5.94 5.52 -2.84
N PHE A 108 6.88 4.77 -3.42
CA PHE A 108 7.03 4.66 -4.87
C PHE A 108 6.55 3.30 -5.40
N ALA A 109 6.02 3.28 -6.63
CA ALA A 109 5.66 2.05 -7.30
C ALA A 109 6.06 2.03 -8.79
N PHE A 110 6.43 0.85 -9.28
CA PHE A 110 6.58 0.57 -10.69
C PHE A 110 5.21 0.44 -11.36
N PHE A 111 4.92 1.29 -12.35
CA PHE A 111 3.78 1.13 -13.24
C PHE A 111 4.11 0.01 -14.24
N TYR A 112 3.44 -1.14 -14.09
CA TYR A 112 3.66 -2.32 -14.91
C TYR A 112 2.52 -2.52 -15.90
N HIS A 113 2.84 -2.59 -17.19
CA HIS A 113 1.89 -2.98 -18.23
C HIS A 113 1.80 -4.49 -18.33
N SER A 114 0.61 -4.98 -17.99
CA SER A 114 0.17 -6.35 -18.13
C SER A 114 -0.78 -6.50 -19.32
N ASN A 115 -0.96 -7.74 -19.78
CA ASN A 115 -1.81 -8.10 -20.92
C ASN A 115 -1.52 -7.31 -22.22
N CYS A 116 -0.26 -6.96 -22.46
CA CYS A 116 0.22 -6.31 -23.69
C CYS A 116 1.49 -6.99 -24.23
N LYS A 117 1.97 -6.57 -25.40
CA LYS A 117 3.16 -7.11 -26.07
C LYS A 117 4.10 -5.98 -26.54
N PRO A 118 5.26 -5.77 -25.88
CA PRO A 118 5.79 -6.49 -24.71
C PRO A 118 5.17 -6.02 -23.38
N ALA A 119 4.82 -6.96 -22.51
CA ALA A 119 4.54 -6.68 -21.10
C ALA A 119 5.83 -6.32 -20.34
N GLY A 120 5.77 -5.37 -19.41
CA GLY A 120 6.96 -4.84 -18.73
C GLY A 120 6.67 -3.63 -17.86
N ILE A 121 7.72 -3.09 -17.24
CA ILE A 121 7.66 -1.84 -16.46
C ILE A 121 7.89 -0.66 -17.41
N VAL A 122 7.06 0.38 -17.28
CA VAL A 122 7.03 1.54 -18.19
C VAL A 122 7.19 2.91 -17.52
N GLY A 123 7.04 2.97 -16.20
CA GLY A 123 7.30 4.20 -15.44
C GLY A 123 7.22 4.03 -13.93
N LEU A 124 7.38 5.15 -13.24
CA LEU A 124 7.33 5.30 -11.80
C LEU A 124 6.12 6.16 -11.42
N VAL A 125 5.39 5.74 -10.39
CA VAL A 125 4.36 6.54 -9.70
C VAL A 125 4.70 6.66 -8.22
N THR A 126 4.08 7.62 -7.54
CA THR A 126 4.12 7.76 -6.08
C THR A 126 2.71 7.80 -5.51
N VAL A 127 2.53 7.24 -4.31
CA VAL A 127 1.26 7.23 -3.58
C VAL A 127 0.99 8.63 -3.03
N VAL A 128 -0.18 9.20 -3.33
CA VAL A 128 -0.60 10.54 -2.87
C VAL A 128 -1.83 10.51 -1.94
N GLU A 129 -2.61 9.43 -1.96
CA GLU A 129 -3.59 9.13 -0.92
C GLU A 129 -3.43 7.70 -0.37
N GLU A 130 -3.58 7.53 0.94
CA GLU A 130 -3.50 6.23 1.59
C GLU A 130 -4.75 5.39 1.33
N ALA A 131 -4.71 4.09 1.68
CA ALA A 131 -5.77 3.17 1.27
C ALA A 131 -7.16 3.49 1.85
N TYR A 132 -8.09 3.88 0.97
CA TYR A 132 -9.48 4.20 1.28
C TYR A 132 -10.46 3.25 0.55
N PRO A 133 -11.75 3.18 0.94
CA PRO A 133 -12.72 2.27 0.31
C PRO A 133 -12.87 2.50 -1.20
N ASP A 134 -12.76 1.44 -1.98
CA ASP A 134 -12.92 1.49 -3.44
C ASP A 134 -14.41 1.69 -3.79
N HIS A 135 -14.77 2.85 -4.33
CA HIS A 135 -16.17 3.15 -4.64
C HIS A 135 -16.78 2.25 -5.74
N THR A 136 -15.95 1.64 -6.60
CA THR A 136 -16.43 0.77 -7.70
C THR A 136 -17.07 -0.52 -7.19
N GLN A 137 -16.79 -0.93 -5.95
CA GLN A 137 -17.36 -2.15 -5.38
C GLN A 137 -18.87 -2.04 -5.08
N PHE A 138 -19.44 -0.83 -5.07
CA PHE A 138 -20.83 -0.57 -4.69
C PHE A 138 -21.78 -0.32 -5.87
N ASP A 139 -21.26 -0.02 -7.07
CA ASP A 139 -22.08 0.20 -8.27
C ASP A 139 -22.37 -1.13 -8.98
N GLU A 140 -23.63 -1.57 -8.98
CA GLU A 140 -24.08 -2.83 -9.60
C GLU A 140 -23.77 -2.92 -11.10
N LYS A 141 -23.51 -1.79 -11.77
CA LYS A 141 -23.16 -1.74 -13.20
C LYS A 141 -21.66 -1.85 -13.44
N ASN A 142 -20.83 -1.58 -12.44
CA ASN A 142 -19.38 -1.62 -12.57
C ASN A 142 -18.88 -3.07 -12.62
N LEU A 143 -17.90 -3.35 -13.48
CA LEU A 143 -17.23 -4.65 -13.61
C LEU A 143 -16.73 -5.21 -12.27
N TYR A 144 -16.34 -4.32 -11.35
CA TYR A 144 -15.73 -4.67 -10.07
C TYR A 144 -16.69 -4.60 -8.88
N TYR A 145 -18.01 -4.61 -9.13
CA TYR A 145 -19.05 -4.74 -8.11
C TYR A 145 -18.84 -5.96 -7.19
N ASP A 146 -19.18 -5.83 -5.91
CA ASP A 146 -19.22 -6.94 -4.96
C ASP A 146 -20.45 -6.85 -4.04
N SER A 147 -21.49 -7.63 -4.37
CA SER A 147 -22.79 -7.65 -3.66
C SER A 147 -22.75 -8.07 -2.19
N LYS A 148 -21.57 -8.39 -1.64
CA LYS A 148 -21.35 -8.67 -0.22
C LYS A 148 -20.43 -7.64 0.43
N SER A 149 -20.28 -6.46 -0.15
CA SER A 149 -19.59 -5.31 0.43
C SER A 149 -20.57 -4.16 0.63
N THR A 150 -20.49 -3.47 1.77
CA THR A 150 -21.34 -2.29 2.05
C THR A 150 -20.47 -1.09 2.41
N PRO A 151 -21.02 0.14 2.41
CA PRO A 151 -20.28 1.33 2.85
C PRO A 151 -19.77 1.22 4.30
N GLU A 152 -20.45 0.44 5.15
CA GLU A 152 -20.13 0.20 6.56
C GLU A 152 -19.08 -0.90 6.77
N ASP A 153 -19.06 -1.93 5.90
CA ASP A 153 -18.02 -2.98 5.85
C ASP A 153 -17.42 -3.08 4.43
N PRO A 154 -16.54 -2.14 4.03
CA PRO A 154 -15.91 -2.11 2.72
C PRO A 154 -14.86 -3.22 2.59
N ARG A 155 -15.10 -4.18 1.70
CA ARG A 155 -14.21 -5.32 1.49
C ARG A 155 -13.00 -5.00 0.62
N TRP A 156 -13.08 -3.98 -0.23
CA TRP A 156 -12.05 -3.56 -1.17
C TRP A 156 -11.63 -2.10 -0.96
N PHE A 157 -10.37 -1.83 -1.24
CA PHE A 157 -9.70 -0.57 -0.99
C PHE A 157 -8.86 -0.19 -2.22
N MET A 158 -8.71 1.11 -2.45
CA MET A 158 -7.84 1.71 -3.47
C MET A 158 -6.96 2.80 -2.84
N VAL A 159 -5.92 3.20 -3.58
CA VAL A 159 -5.04 4.36 -3.28
C VAL A 159 -5.04 5.30 -4.47
N ASP A 160 -4.73 6.56 -4.26
CA ASP A 160 -4.42 7.47 -5.36
C ASP A 160 -2.92 7.47 -5.63
N VAL A 161 -2.55 7.37 -6.91
CA VAL A 161 -1.16 7.48 -7.36
C VAL A 161 -0.99 8.62 -8.34
N LYS A 162 0.15 9.31 -8.26
CA LYS A 162 0.57 10.36 -9.17
C LYS A 162 1.77 9.90 -9.99
N LEU A 163 1.80 10.25 -11.27
CA LEU A 163 2.97 10.01 -12.12
C LEU A 163 4.21 10.73 -11.56
N VAL A 164 5.34 10.02 -11.54
CA VAL A 164 6.66 10.60 -11.26
C VAL A 164 7.43 10.79 -12.56
N ARG A 165 7.51 9.74 -13.39
CA ARG A 165 8.06 9.77 -14.76
C ARG A 165 7.82 8.45 -15.50
N ARG A 166 7.98 8.46 -16.83
CA ARG A 166 8.26 7.23 -17.60
C ARG A 166 9.68 6.70 -17.28
N LEU A 167 9.90 5.42 -17.60
CA LEU A 167 11.26 4.89 -17.71
C LEU A 167 11.89 5.33 -19.04
N LYS A 168 13.23 5.41 -19.09
CA LYS A 168 14.01 5.72 -20.33
C LYS A 168 13.72 4.71 -21.45
N ARG A 169 13.49 3.45 -21.07
CA ARG A 169 13.01 2.37 -21.93
C ARG A 169 12.09 1.43 -21.15
N LEU A 170 11.28 0.65 -21.86
CA LEU A 170 10.51 -0.44 -21.26
C LEU A 170 11.47 -1.53 -20.75
N ILE A 171 11.32 -1.93 -19.48
CA ILE A 171 12.04 -3.07 -18.89
C ILE A 171 11.13 -4.28 -18.98
N SER A 172 11.47 -5.25 -19.83
CA SER A 172 10.50 -6.26 -20.27
C SER A 172 10.34 -7.42 -19.29
N LEU A 173 9.17 -8.06 -19.27
CA LEU A 173 8.94 -9.28 -18.48
C LEU A 173 9.87 -10.44 -18.88
N ASP A 174 10.41 -10.45 -20.10
CA ASP A 174 11.38 -11.47 -20.52
C ASP A 174 12.77 -11.18 -19.96
N GLU A 175 13.25 -9.94 -20.10
CA GLU A 175 14.49 -9.43 -19.49
C GLU A 175 14.50 -9.64 -17.96
N LEU A 176 13.41 -9.32 -17.27
CA LEU A 176 13.27 -9.55 -15.83
C LEU A 176 13.36 -11.05 -15.45
N LYS A 177 13.05 -12.00 -16.35
CA LYS A 177 13.24 -13.44 -16.08
C LYS A 177 14.70 -13.86 -16.18
N GLU A 178 15.53 -13.18 -16.94
CA GLU A 178 16.96 -13.53 -17.08
C GLU A 178 17.67 -13.41 -15.73
N PHE A 179 17.32 -12.37 -14.96
CA PHE A 179 17.81 -12.14 -13.60
C PHE A 179 17.07 -12.94 -12.50
N LYS A 180 16.11 -13.83 -12.85
CA LYS A 180 15.29 -14.57 -11.88
C LYS A 180 16.10 -15.48 -10.96
N GLN A 181 17.26 -15.97 -11.37
CA GLN A 181 18.08 -16.87 -10.53
C GLN A 181 19.11 -16.13 -9.67
N ASP A 182 19.22 -14.82 -9.81
CA ASP A 182 20.16 -13.94 -9.10
C ASP A 182 19.42 -12.71 -8.55
N LYS A 183 19.56 -11.52 -9.17
CA LYS A 183 19.13 -10.24 -8.60
C LYS A 183 17.62 -10.14 -8.33
N LEU A 184 16.79 -10.88 -9.06
CA LEU A 184 15.33 -10.87 -8.92
C LEU A 184 14.76 -12.18 -8.36
N LYS A 185 15.58 -12.96 -7.64
CA LYS A 185 15.19 -14.28 -7.08
C LYS A 185 13.99 -14.25 -6.15
N SER A 186 13.84 -13.20 -5.36
CA SER A 186 12.70 -13.03 -4.43
C SER A 186 11.46 -12.42 -5.11
N MET A 187 11.61 -11.81 -6.28
CA MET A 187 10.67 -10.81 -6.81
C MET A 187 9.25 -11.36 -6.97
N MET A 188 8.29 -10.70 -6.32
CA MET A 188 6.87 -11.08 -6.36
C MET A 188 6.30 -11.16 -7.79
N LEU A 189 6.81 -10.35 -8.73
CA LEU A 189 6.40 -10.37 -10.14
C LEU A 189 6.68 -11.73 -10.79
N LEU A 190 7.83 -12.31 -10.48
CA LEU A 190 8.36 -13.52 -11.11
C LEU A 190 7.89 -14.80 -10.38
N ASN A 191 7.48 -14.67 -9.11
CA ASN A 191 7.12 -15.79 -8.23
C ASN A 191 5.62 -15.90 -7.92
N ASN A 192 4.87 -14.79 -7.95
CA ASN A 192 3.42 -14.77 -7.70
C ASN A 192 2.71 -13.87 -8.72
N THR A 193 2.64 -14.35 -9.97
CA THR A 193 2.16 -13.60 -11.14
C THR A 193 0.74 -13.04 -11.00
N ARG A 194 -0.14 -13.75 -10.26
CA ARG A 194 -1.59 -13.45 -10.11
C ARG A 194 -1.91 -12.29 -9.15
N VAL A 195 -0.94 -11.77 -8.40
CA VAL A 195 -1.12 -10.61 -7.52
C VAL A 195 -0.84 -9.33 -8.30
N SER A 196 -1.80 -8.39 -8.35
CA SER A 196 -1.70 -7.14 -9.11
C SER A 196 -0.89 -6.04 -8.43
N VAL A 197 -0.94 -5.95 -7.10
CA VAL A 197 -0.16 -4.99 -6.29
C VAL A 197 0.79 -5.75 -5.38
N GLN A 198 2.09 -5.48 -5.54
CA GLN A 198 3.18 -6.30 -5.03
C GLN A 198 4.19 -5.43 -4.30
N ARG A 199 4.82 -5.95 -3.24
CA ARG A 199 5.99 -5.30 -2.62
C ARG A 199 7.23 -5.56 -3.46
N VAL A 200 8.15 -4.61 -3.46
CA VAL A 200 9.47 -4.67 -4.11
C VAL A 200 10.51 -4.32 -3.06
N SER A 201 11.58 -5.10 -2.93
CA SER A 201 12.68 -4.73 -2.04
C SER A 201 13.49 -3.58 -2.64
N LYS A 202 14.16 -2.81 -1.78
CA LYS A 202 15.04 -1.71 -2.20
C LYS A 202 16.10 -2.16 -3.21
N GLN A 203 16.67 -3.35 -3.02
CA GLN A 203 17.66 -3.95 -3.90
C GLN A 203 17.06 -4.33 -5.28
N GLU A 204 15.84 -4.85 -5.32
CA GLU A 204 15.13 -5.12 -6.59
C GLU A 204 14.74 -3.82 -7.31
N TRP A 205 14.37 -2.77 -6.56
CA TRP A 205 14.07 -1.45 -7.10
C TRP A 205 15.30 -0.78 -7.72
N GLU A 206 16.39 -0.66 -6.95
CA GLU A 206 17.66 -0.08 -7.38
C GLU A 206 18.23 -0.83 -8.59
N PHE A 207 18.15 -2.16 -8.61
CA PHE A 207 18.54 -2.97 -9.76
C PHE A 207 17.70 -2.69 -11.01
N ILE A 208 16.37 -2.66 -10.90
CA ILE A 208 15.47 -2.45 -12.04
C ILE A 208 15.59 -1.03 -12.61
N VAL A 209 15.74 -0.01 -11.75
CA VAL A 209 16.04 1.36 -12.20
C VAL A 209 17.40 1.41 -12.89
N GLY A 210 18.40 0.67 -12.41
CA GLY A 210 19.72 0.55 -13.06
C GLY A 210 19.69 -0.08 -14.45
N LEU A 211 18.67 -0.87 -14.81
CA LEU A 211 18.51 -1.41 -16.16
C LEU A 211 18.12 -0.32 -17.19
N GLU A 212 17.55 0.81 -16.77
CA GLU A 212 17.14 1.90 -17.68
C GLU A 212 18.30 2.50 -18.47
N ASP A 213 19.51 2.47 -17.92
CA ASP A 213 20.74 3.00 -18.51
C ASP A 213 21.58 1.94 -19.25
N GLN A 214 21.08 0.71 -19.36
CA GLN A 214 21.71 -0.36 -20.14
C GLN A 214 20.98 -0.58 -21.48
N GLU A 215 21.74 -0.97 -22.50
CA GLU A 215 21.19 -1.39 -23.79
C GLU A 215 20.27 -2.60 -23.61
N VAL A 216 19.25 -2.73 -24.47
CA VAL A 216 18.32 -3.86 -24.43
C VAL A 216 19.08 -5.13 -24.81
N PRO A 217 19.07 -6.21 -23.98
CA PRO A 217 19.72 -7.46 -24.34
C PRO A 217 19.22 -7.99 -25.69
N GLU A 218 20.13 -8.25 -26.64
CA GLU A 218 19.75 -8.85 -27.92
C GLU A 218 19.11 -10.22 -27.67
N LYS A 219 17.85 -10.38 -28.08
CA LYS A 219 17.13 -11.65 -27.98
C LYS A 219 17.72 -12.68 -28.94
N ASN A 220 18.75 -13.37 -28.46
CA ASN A 220 19.42 -14.48 -29.11
C ASN A 220 18.37 -15.48 -29.66
N PRO A 221 18.25 -15.68 -30.99
CA PRO A 221 17.16 -16.44 -31.60
C PRO A 221 17.37 -17.95 -31.44
N THR A 222 17.24 -18.42 -30.19
CA THR A 222 17.76 -19.72 -29.75
C THR A 222 16.94 -20.89 -30.29
N GLN A 223 17.44 -21.46 -31.39
CA GLN A 223 17.37 -22.87 -31.74
C GLN A 223 15.99 -23.55 -31.60
N LYS A 224 15.25 -23.64 -32.72
CA LYS A 224 14.19 -24.65 -32.89
C LYS A 224 14.80 -26.05 -32.68
N LYS A 225 14.63 -26.64 -31.49
CA LYS A 225 15.00 -28.04 -31.22
C LYS A 225 14.25 -28.97 -32.18
N ARG A 226 14.93 -29.43 -33.23
CA ARG A 226 14.42 -30.48 -34.13
C ARG A 226 14.18 -31.74 -33.30
N LYS A 227 12.91 -32.07 -33.04
CA LYS A 227 12.53 -33.40 -32.57
C LYS A 227 12.68 -34.38 -33.74
N THR A 228 13.86 -34.96 -33.89
CA THR A 228 14.05 -36.15 -34.73
C THR A 228 13.19 -37.26 -34.13
N LYS A 229 12.26 -37.81 -34.92
CA LYS A 229 11.64 -39.10 -34.57
C LYS A 229 12.64 -40.21 -34.87
N GLN A 230 12.74 -41.15 -33.95
CA GLN A 230 12.91 -42.57 -34.26
C GLN A 230 11.56 -43.25 -33.98
#